data_AF-A0A6B2AND7-F1
#
_entry.id   AF-A0A6B2AND7-F1
#
_cell.length_a   1.000
_cell.length_b   1.000
_cell.length_c   1.000
_cell.angle_alpha   90.00
_cell.angle_beta   90.00
_cell.angle_gamma   90.00
#
_symmetry.space_group_name_H-M   'P 1'
#
loop_
_entity.id
_entity.type
_entity.pdbx_description
1 polymer ?
#
loop_
_entity_poly.entity_id
_entity_poly.type
_entity_poly.pdbx_seq_one_letter_code
_entity_poly.pdbx_strand_id
1 'polypeptide(L)'
;MSDEKKERSFLATLDLKDGTKLGFSKIAAGGALEEVDELCANSRLIRSIKIYFQPNDEGDYVMFFKGFAAPDKIPPKTNAPIEDALKAQVERQNKQLEERVESYSPSGADSDTYRASLSVSDDGTPPPENQITASQAPEQEPPIYLAVSEGGWVHKSEESGYAYLAGIADCGGSKFSIDRTDAQEVYLKSWRSKNFMQTYKREDFPDKAWFAWMTDCDGTDAVLKLKIIERYNADGSVKA
;
A
#
# COMPACT_ATOMS: atom_id res chain seq x y z
N MET A 1 1.31 18.49 -8.39
CA MET A 1 2.66 18.41 -7.77
C MET A 1 3.60 19.31 -8.55
N SER A 2 4.53 20.01 -7.88
CA SER A 2 5.64 20.70 -8.54
C SER A 2 6.71 19.70 -8.99
N ASP A 3 7.53 20.11 -9.96
CA ASP A 3 8.60 19.28 -10.51
C ASP A 3 9.65 18.88 -9.46
N GLU A 4 10.02 19.80 -8.56
CA GLU A 4 10.93 19.50 -7.44
C GLU A 4 10.37 18.42 -6.51
N LYS A 5 9.04 18.44 -6.26
CA LYS A 5 8.40 17.40 -5.44
C LYS A 5 8.48 16.04 -6.10
N LYS A 6 8.32 15.98 -7.42
CA LYS A 6 8.44 14.72 -8.17
C LYS A 6 9.86 14.17 -8.13
N GLU A 7 10.90 15.00 -8.29
CA GLU A 7 12.30 14.56 -8.21
C GLU A 7 12.67 13.98 -6.84
N ARG A 8 12.03 14.49 -5.80
CA ARG A 8 12.25 14.06 -4.42
C ARG A 8 11.33 12.93 -3.98
N SER A 9 10.38 12.53 -4.82
CA SER A 9 9.58 11.33 -4.58
C SER A 9 10.39 10.07 -4.84
N PHE A 10 10.01 8.97 -4.17
CA PHE A 10 10.61 7.66 -4.42
C PHE A 10 9.67 6.53 -3.99
N LEU A 11 9.84 5.35 -4.60
CA LEU A 11 9.18 4.12 -4.18
C LEU A 11 10.18 3.28 -3.40
N ALA A 12 9.78 2.79 -2.23
CA ALA A 12 10.64 1.96 -1.39
C ALA A 12 9.88 0.75 -0.84
N THR A 13 10.64 -0.31 -0.52
CA THR A 13 10.17 -1.36 0.38
C THR A 13 10.48 -1.00 1.82
N LEU A 14 9.56 -1.32 2.74
CA LEU A 14 9.69 -1.02 4.16
C LEU A 14 9.47 -2.27 5.01
N ASP A 15 10.47 -2.61 5.83
CA ASP A 15 10.42 -3.71 6.80
C ASP A 15 10.90 -3.20 8.17
N LEU A 16 10.74 -4.00 9.24
CA LEU A 16 11.50 -3.76 10.47
C LEU A 16 12.99 -4.07 10.25
N LYS A 17 13.85 -3.46 11.07
CA LYS A 17 15.31 -3.70 11.04
C LYS A 17 15.69 -5.17 11.15
N ASP A 18 14.96 -5.94 11.96
CA ASP A 18 15.21 -7.38 12.13
C ASP A 18 14.78 -8.23 10.92
N GLY A 19 14.25 -7.61 9.86
CA GLY A 19 13.79 -8.25 8.64
C GLY A 19 12.32 -8.68 8.69
N THR A 20 11.63 -8.46 9.80
CA THR A 20 10.19 -8.73 9.91
C THR A 20 9.41 -7.83 8.95
N LYS A 21 8.51 -8.46 8.19
CA LYS A 21 7.73 -7.76 7.16
C LYS A 21 6.56 -7.02 7.78
N LEU A 22 6.24 -5.87 7.18
CA LEU A 22 5.06 -5.09 7.51
C LEU A 22 3.91 -5.45 6.55
N GLY A 23 2.69 -5.39 7.06
CA GLY A 23 1.50 -5.59 6.24
C GLY A 23 0.21 -5.35 7.00
N PHE A 24 -0.87 -5.85 6.43
CA PHE A 24 -2.25 -5.58 6.83
C PHE A 24 -2.94 -6.89 7.21
N SER A 25 -2.32 -7.63 8.14
CA SER A 25 -2.83 -8.93 8.58
C SER A 25 -2.41 -9.28 10.00
N LYS A 26 -3.36 -9.67 10.85
CA LYS A 26 -3.06 -10.23 12.18
C LYS A 26 -3.06 -11.76 12.16
N ILE A 27 -2.51 -12.37 13.20
CA ILE A 27 -2.58 -13.81 13.39
C ILE A 27 -3.80 -14.12 14.27
N ALA A 28 -4.80 -14.78 13.69
CA ALA A 28 -6.05 -15.17 14.34
C ALA A 28 -5.86 -16.38 15.27
N ALA A 29 -6.91 -16.67 16.06
CA ALA A 29 -6.97 -17.89 16.86
C ALA A 29 -6.76 -19.13 15.96
N GLY A 30 -5.81 -19.98 16.33
CA GLY A 30 -5.42 -21.15 15.51
C GLY A 30 -4.31 -20.89 14.49
N GLY A 31 -3.73 -19.68 14.44
CA GLY A 31 -2.53 -19.38 13.65
C GLY A 31 -2.79 -18.99 12.20
N ALA A 32 -4.06 -18.88 11.78
CA ALA A 32 -4.40 -18.35 10.45
C ALA A 32 -4.09 -16.85 10.36
N LEU A 33 -3.85 -16.34 9.14
CA LEU A 33 -3.76 -14.91 8.90
C LEU A 33 -5.12 -14.34 8.54
N GLU A 34 -5.49 -13.24 9.19
CA GLU A 34 -6.73 -12.48 8.96
C GLU A 34 -6.35 -11.09 8.46
N GLU A 35 -6.93 -10.65 7.35
CA GLU A 35 -6.72 -9.30 6.82
C GLU A 35 -7.36 -8.26 7.75
N VAL A 36 -6.66 -7.14 7.92
CA VAL A 36 -7.04 -6.00 8.77
C VAL A 36 -6.56 -4.73 8.09
N ASP A 37 -7.10 -3.57 8.44
CA ASP A 37 -6.66 -2.31 7.83
C ASP A 37 -5.49 -1.66 8.57
N GLU A 38 -5.29 -1.99 9.84
CA GLU A 38 -4.18 -1.51 10.65
C GLU A 38 -2.86 -2.16 10.23
N LEU A 39 -1.83 -1.32 10.11
CA LEU A 39 -0.48 -1.74 9.78
C LEU A 39 0.10 -2.51 10.97
N CYS A 40 0.72 -3.65 10.67
CA CYS A 40 1.37 -4.51 11.64
C CYS A 40 2.71 -5.00 11.12
N ALA A 41 3.61 -5.32 12.05
CA ALA A 41 4.73 -6.21 11.82
C ALA A 41 4.27 -7.64 12.08
N ASN A 42 4.53 -8.55 11.14
CA ASN A 42 4.09 -9.93 11.25
C ASN A 42 5.16 -10.89 10.73
N SER A 43 5.65 -11.75 11.62
CA SER A 43 6.71 -12.72 11.34
C SER A 43 6.38 -13.77 10.27
N ARG A 44 5.10 -13.96 9.94
CA ARG A 44 4.65 -14.91 8.90
C ARG A 44 4.54 -14.30 7.51
N LEU A 45 4.65 -12.97 7.41
CA LEU A 45 4.65 -12.29 6.12
C LEU A 45 6.01 -12.48 5.43
N ILE A 46 5.95 -12.73 4.12
CA ILE A 46 7.13 -13.02 3.27
C ILE A 46 7.39 -11.96 2.20
N ARG A 47 6.47 -11.01 2.05
CA ARG A 47 6.57 -9.93 1.07
C ARG A 47 6.72 -8.61 1.82
N SER A 48 7.66 -7.79 1.37
CA SER A 48 7.76 -6.42 1.85
C SER A 48 6.66 -5.55 1.26
N ILE A 49 6.12 -4.64 2.07
CA ILE A 49 5.21 -3.60 1.61
C ILE A 49 5.96 -2.59 0.73
N LYS A 50 5.32 -2.12 -0.35
CA LYS A 50 5.80 -1.03 -1.19
C LYS A 50 5.10 0.27 -0.81
N ILE A 51 5.87 1.27 -0.43
CA ILE A 51 5.39 2.60 -0.08
C ILE A 51 5.98 3.62 -1.05
N TYR A 52 5.12 4.43 -1.66
CA TYR A 52 5.53 5.62 -2.39
C TYR A 52 5.57 6.81 -1.42
N PHE A 53 6.71 7.48 -1.37
CA PHE A 53 6.95 8.65 -0.54
C PHE A 53 6.89 9.88 -1.44
N GLN A 54 5.96 10.78 -1.14
CA GLN A 54 5.80 12.03 -1.86
C GLN A 54 6.06 13.21 -0.92
N PRO A 55 7.05 14.08 -1.20
CA PRO A 55 7.34 15.20 -0.32
C PRO A 55 6.19 16.22 -0.32
N ASN A 56 5.91 16.76 0.86
CA ASN A 56 5.06 17.93 1.05
C ASN A 56 5.91 19.23 1.08
N ASP A 57 5.26 20.38 1.26
CA ASP A 57 5.94 21.68 1.33
C ASP A 57 6.71 21.90 2.64
N GLU A 58 6.47 21.07 3.66
CA GLU A 58 7.07 21.18 5.00
C GLU A 58 8.31 20.30 5.16
N GLY A 59 8.67 19.51 4.13
CA GLY A 59 9.83 18.62 4.14
C GLY A 59 9.55 17.20 4.66
N ASP A 60 8.30 16.90 5.02
CA ASP A 60 7.82 15.55 5.33
C ASP A 60 7.28 14.84 4.08
N TYR A 61 7.03 13.54 4.19
CA TYR A 61 6.47 12.73 3.10
C TYR A 61 5.06 12.27 3.40
N VAL A 62 4.16 12.47 2.44
CA VAL A 62 2.90 11.72 2.35
C VAL A 62 3.24 10.30 1.89
N MET A 63 2.73 9.30 2.59
CA MET A 63 3.02 7.89 2.32
C MET A 63 1.82 7.20 1.68
N PHE A 64 2.06 6.53 0.55
CA PHE A 64 1.03 5.80 -0.20
C PHE A 64 1.37 4.33 -0.30
N PHE A 65 0.41 3.47 0.02
CA PHE A 65 0.54 2.03 -0.21
C PHE A 65 0.43 1.72 -1.71
N LYS A 66 1.44 1.02 -2.24
CA LYS A 66 1.53 0.60 -3.66
C LYS A 66 1.63 -0.92 -3.82
N GLY A 67 1.00 -1.65 -2.88
CA GLY A 67 0.98 -3.11 -2.87
C GLY A 67 2.21 -3.73 -2.22
N PHE A 68 2.51 -4.96 -2.61
CA PHE A 68 3.59 -5.77 -2.03
C PHE A 68 4.65 -6.13 -3.07
N ALA A 69 5.91 -6.13 -2.67
CA ALA A 69 7.02 -6.58 -3.50
C ALA A 69 6.88 -8.08 -3.84
N ALA A 70 7.64 -8.56 -4.82
CA ALA A 70 7.78 -10.00 -5.01
C ALA A 70 8.33 -10.65 -3.73
N PRO A 71 7.95 -11.89 -3.40
CA PRO A 71 8.55 -12.61 -2.28
C PRO A 71 10.07 -12.62 -2.40
N ASP A 72 10.76 -12.44 -1.27
CA ASP A 72 12.20 -12.65 -1.24
C ASP A 72 12.49 -14.08 -1.69
N LYS A 73 13.46 -14.27 -2.60
CA LYS A 73 13.91 -15.61 -3.00
C LYS A 73 14.56 -16.25 -1.78
N ILE A 74 13.82 -17.04 -1.03
CA ILE A 74 14.34 -17.82 0.08
C ILE A 74 15.31 -18.86 -0.52
N PRO A 75 16.59 -18.92 -0.13
CA PRO A 75 17.42 -20.08 -0.46
C PRO A 75 16.74 -21.30 0.15
N PRO A 76 16.50 -22.38 -0.61
CA PRO A 76 15.68 -23.49 -0.14
C PRO A 76 16.33 -24.11 1.10
N LYS A 77 15.77 -23.85 2.27
CA LYS A 77 15.98 -24.66 3.46
C LYS A 77 14.91 -25.73 3.43
N THR A 78 15.36 -26.98 3.30
CA THR A 78 14.56 -28.19 3.27
C THR A 78 13.54 -28.20 4.41
N ASN A 79 12.27 -27.93 4.09
CA ASN A 79 11.06 -28.36 4.81
C ASN A 79 9.86 -28.14 3.88
N ALA A 80 9.52 -29.19 3.15
CA ALA A 80 8.54 -29.25 2.06
C ALA A 80 7.05 -28.93 2.39
N PRO A 81 6.56 -28.69 3.62
CA PRO A 81 5.15 -28.27 3.82
C PRO A 81 4.89 -26.76 3.69
N ILE A 82 5.92 -25.92 3.76
CA ILE A 82 5.75 -24.45 3.82
C ILE A 82 5.52 -23.85 2.43
N GLU A 83 6.08 -24.47 1.39
CA GLU A 83 6.08 -23.94 0.02
C GLU A 83 4.67 -23.97 -0.62
N ASP A 84 3.90 -25.04 -0.39
CA ASP A 84 2.52 -25.14 -0.89
C ASP A 84 1.56 -24.18 -0.15
N ALA A 85 1.77 -24.00 1.15
CA ALA A 85 1.01 -23.02 1.94
C ALA A 85 1.34 -21.57 1.51
N LEU A 86 2.61 -21.28 1.25
CA LEU A 86 3.08 -19.98 0.74
C LEU A 86 2.51 -19.67 -0.63
N LYS A 87 2.50 -20.66 -1.54
CA LYS A 87 1.98 -20.49 -2.90
C LYS A 87 0.48 -20.24 -2.89
N ALA A 88 -0.28 -21.01 -2.12
CA ALA A 88 -1.72 -20.82 -1.97
C ALA A 88 -2.07 -19.47 -1.30
N GLN A 89 -1.24 -18.98 -0.37
CA GLN A 89 -1.46 -17.72 0.31
C GLN A 89 -1.16 -16.50 -0.59
N VAL A 90 -0.08 -16.55 -1.36
CA VAL A 90 0.26 -15.48 -2.33
C VAL A 90 -0.83 -15.35 -3.40
N GLU A 91 -1.38 -16.47 -3.86
CA GLU A 91 -2.44 -16.51 -4.86
C GLU A 91 -3.76 -15.92 -4.31
N ARG A 92 -4.11 -16.21 -3.05
CA ARG A 92 -5.29 -15.61 -2.40
C ARG A 92 -5.16 -14.09 -2.22
N GLN A 93 -3.99 -13.60 -1.82
CA GLN A 93 -3.76 -12.16 -1.63
C GLN A 93 -3.82 -11.38 -2.95
N ASN A 94 -3.31 -11.96 -4.04
CA ASN A 94 -3.39 -11.32 -5.36
C ASN A 94 -4.84 -11.35 -5.88
N LYS A 95 -5.56 -12.46 -5.67
CA LYS A 95 -6.95 -12.60 -6.12
C LYS A 95 -7.93 -11.69 -5.38
N GLN A 96 -7.78 -11.49 -4.06
CA GLN A 96 -8.61 -10.55 -3.31
C GLN A 96 -8.36 -9.09 -3.69
N LEU A 97 -7.12 -8.75 -4.08
CA LEU A 97 -6.82 -7.42 -4.61
C LEU A 97 -7.55 -7.21 -5.95
N GLU A 98 -7.51 -8.19 -6.86
CA GLU A 98 -8.21 -8.16 -8.15
C GLU A 98 -9.74 -8.14 -8.00
N GLU A 99 -10.31 -8.90 -7.06
CA GLU A 99 -11.76 -9.01 -6.84
C GLU A 99 -12.35 -7.74 -6.20
N ARG A 100 -11.54 -6.98 -5.43
CA ARG A 100 -11.92 -5.65 -4.91
C ARG A 100 -11.92 -4.57 -6.00
N VAL A 101 -11.13 -4.71 -7.06
CA VAL A 101 -11.17 -3.85 -8.25
C VAL A 101 -12.47 -4.07 -9.05
N GLU A 102 -12.97 -5.31 -9.10
CA GLU A 102 -14.22 -5.62 -9.81
C GLU A 102 -15.51 -5.20 -9.06
N SER A 103 -15.45 -4.93 -7.74
CA SER A 103 -16.64 -4.62 -6.94
C SER A 103 -17.09 -3.15 -6.94
N TYR A 104 -16.38 -2.25 -7.62
CA TYR A 104 -16.80 -0.86 -7.82
C TYR A 104 -17.33 -0.67 -9.25
N SER A 105 -18.53 -1.19 -9.49
CA SER A 105 -19.41 -0.72 -10.56
C SER A 105 -20.72 -0.26 -9.93
N PRO A 106 -21.02 1.06 -9.87
CA PRO A 106 -22.30 1.52 -9.35
C PRO A 106 -23.39 1.29 -10.40
N SER A 107 -24.07 0.13 -10.33
CA SER A 107 -25.36 -0.05 -10.97
C SER A 107 -26.48 0.30 -9.99
N GLY A 108 -27.26 1.33 -10.28
CA GLY A 108 -28.54 1.54 -9.60
C GLY A 108 -29.08 2.96 -9.66
N ALA A 109 -29.86 3.27 -10.69
CA ALA A 109 -30.93 4.25 -10.60
C ALA A 109 -32.04 3.87 -11.59
N ASP A 110 -33.06 3.17 -11.06
CA ASP A 110 -34.34 2.93 -11.69
C ASP A 110 -35.12 4.25 -11.87
N SER A 111 -35.90 4.33 -12.97
CA SER A 111 -37.23 4.96 -12.96
C SER A 111 -38.04 4.48 -14.17
N ASP A 112 -39.11 3.75 -13.83
CA ASP A 112 -40.19 3.26 -14.68
C ASP A 112 -40.89 4.36 -15.50
N THR A 113 -41.36 4.01 -16.70
CA THR A 113 -42.81 3.88 -17.07
C THR A 113 -42.96 3.92 -18.59
N TYR A 114 -43.17 2.77 -19.24
CA TYR A 114 -43.64 2.70 -20.63
C TYR A 114 -45.18 2.57 -20.66
N ARG A 115 -45.85 3.55 -21.28
CA ARG A 115 -47.23 3.44 -21.78
C ARG A 115 -47.19 3.65 -23.29
N ALA A 116 -47.75 2.68 -24.02
CA ALA A 116 -47.71 2.53 -25.48
C ALA A 116 -48.29 3.72 -26.27
N SER A 117 -47.77 3.95 -27.50
CA SER A 117 -48.57 4.03 -28.74
C SER A 117 -47.69 4.11 -30.01
N LEU A 118 -48.05 3.24 -30.95
CA LEU A 118 -47.77 3.13 -32.39
C LEU A 118 -47.36 4.41 -33.15
N SER A 119 -46.42 4.29 -34.10
CA SER A 119 -46.71 4.38 -35.55
C SER A 119 -45.47 4.12 -36.42
N VAL A 120 -45.73 3.53 -37.58
CA VAL A 120 -44.83 3.06 -38.63
C VAL A 120 -44.42 4.20 -39.56
N SER A 121 -43.15 4.27 -39.96
CA SER A 121 -42.78 4.66 -41.33
C SER A 121 -41.36 4.20 -41.65
N ASP A 122 -41.30 3.41 -42.71
CA ASP A 122 -40.13 2.89 -43.40
C ASP A 122 -39.70 3.98 -44.39
N ASP A 123 -38.49 4.52 -44.25
CA ASP A 123 -37.85 5.26 -45.35
C ASP A 123 -36.34 5.06 -45.30
N GLY A 124 -35.83 4.50 -46.40
CA GLY A 124 -34.46 4.05 -46.55
C GLY A 124 -33.53 5.19 -46.95
N THR A 125 -32.51 5.45 -46.14
CA THR A 125 -31.21 6.04 -46.54
C THR A 125 -30.22 5.82 -45.39
N PRO A 126 -29.04 5.18 -45.56
CA PRO A 126 -28.04 5.12 -44.50
C PRO A 126 -27.09 6.32 -44.61
N PRO A 127 -26.91 7.12 -43.54
CA PRO A 127 -25.54 7.47 -43.12
C PRO A 127 -25.41 7.78 -41.60
N PRO A 128 -24.20 8.03 -41.05
CA PRO A 128 -22.84 7.72 -41.50
C PRO A 128 -22.06 6.82 -40.51
N GLU A 129 -20.98 6.20 -40.98
CA GLU A 129 -19.90 5.69 -40.12
C GLU A 129 -19.23 6.84 -39.35
N ASN A 130 -18.74 6.49 -38.14
CA ASN A 130 -17.98 7.28 -37.17
C ASN A 130 -18.80 8.00 -36.09
N GLN A 131 -18.79 7.39 -34.90
CA GLN A 131 -18.00 7.96 -33.81
C GLN A 131 -17.54 6.84 -32.89
N ILE A 132 -16.25 6.50 -33.00
CA ILE A 132 -15.52 5.82 -31.94
C ILE A 132 -15.58 6.79 -30.76
N THR A 133 -16.47 6.54 -29.80
CA THR A 133 -16.42 7.20 -28.50
C THR A 133 -15.05 6.87 -27.93
N ALA A 134 -14.23 7.90 -27.72
CA ALA A 134 -12.93 7.77 -27.09
C ALA A 134 -13.09 6.89 -25.84
N SER A 135 -12.45 5.73 -25.85
CA SER A 135 -12.33 4.86 -24.68
C SER A 135 -11.77 5.73 -23.57
N GLN A 136 -12.63 6.10 -22.61
CA GLN A 136 -12.20 6.86 -21.45
C GLN A 136 -11.05 6.07 -20.82
N ALA A 137 -9.93 6.76 -20.57
CA ALA A 137 -8.82 6.18 -19.83
C ALA A 137 -9.39 5.55 -18.54
N PRO A 138 -8.93 4.36 -18.15
CA PRO A 138 -9.41 3.70 -16.94
C PRO A 138 -9.40 4.71 -15.78
N GLU A 139 -10.54 4.84 -15.11
CA GLU A 139 -10.65 5.69 -13.93
C GLU A 139 -9.57 5.24 -12.95
N GLN A 140 -8.61 6.13 -12.66
CA GLN A 140 -7.51 5.77 -11.77
C GLN A 140 -8.09 5.50 -10.39
N GLU A 141 -7.85 4.29 -9.87
CA GLU A 141 -8.22 3.94 -8.50
C GLU A 141 -7.73 5.01 -7.52
N PRO A 142 -8.55 5.36 -6.52
CA PRO A 142 -8.16 6.36 -5.54
C PRO A 142 -6.87 5.90 -4.82
N PRO A 143 -5.95 6.83 -4.53
CA PRO A 143 -4.72 6.48 -3.84
C PRO A 143 -5.01 5.97 -2.42
N ILE A 144 -4.38 4.87 -2.03
CA ILE A 144 -4.43 4.35 -0.66
C ILE A 144 -3.27 4.98 0.14
N TYR A 145 -3.61 5.77 1.15
CA TYR A 145 -2.69 6.37 2.10
C TYR A 145 -2.36 5.40 3.22
N LEU A 146 -1.15 5.49 3.76
CA LEU A 146 -0.95 5.16 5.17
C LEU A 146 -1.46 6.35 5.98
N ALA A 147 -2.33 6.10 6.94
CA ALA A 147 -2.98 7.09 7.77
C ALA A 147 -2.74 6.82 9.27
N VAL A 148 -2.96 7.83 10.11
CA VAL A 148 -2.92 7.71 11.57
C VAL A 148 -4.30 7.99 12.15
N SER A 149 -4.87 6.97 12.80
CA SER A 149 -6.15 7.09 13.51
C SER A 149 -6.03 7.99 14.74
N GLU A 150 -7.16 8.36 15.35
CA GLU A 150 -7.15 9.16 16.59
C GLU A 150 -6.42 8.47 17.75
N GLY A 151 -6.41 7.14 17.78
CA GLY A 151 -5.70 6.34 18.78
C GLY A 151 -4.22 6.07 18.44
N GLY A 152 -3.66 6.74 17.42
CA GLY A 152 -2.26 6.61 17.02
C GLY A 152 -1.94 5.39 16.15
N TRP A 153 -2.90 4.49 15.91
CA TRP A 153 -2.69 3.33 15.02
C TRP A 153 -2.50 3.75 13.57
N VAL A 154 -1.52 3.15 12.92
CA VAL A 154 -1.27 3.35 11.49
C VAL A 154 -2.16 2.40 10.69
N HIS A 155 -2.85 2.88 9.65
CA HIS A 155 -3.80 2.06 8.87
C HIS A 155 -3.88 2.47 7.39
N LYS A 156 -4.52 1.66 6.54
CA LYS A 156 -4.92 2.06 5.18
C LYS A 156 -6.09 3.04 5.22
N SER A 157 -6.08 4.06 4.36
CA SER A 157 -7.21 4.95 4.16
C SER A 157 -7.24 5.51 2.74
N GLU A 158 -8.41 5.81 2.21
CA GLU A 158 -8.59 6.58 0.96
C GLU A 158 -8.71 8.09 1.24
N GLU A 159 -8.80 8.47 2.53
CA GLU A 159 -8.99 9.84 2.96
C GLU A 159 -7.65 10.53 3.23
N SER A 160 -7.29 11.46 2.34
CA SER A 160 -6.04 12.22 2.44
C SER A 160 -5.88 13.02 3.74
N GLY A 161 -6.99 13.40 4.40
CA GLY A 161 -6.99 14.18 5.64
C GLY A 161 -6.36 13.45 6.84
N TYR A 162 -6.26 12.12 6.78
CA TYR A 162 -5.66 11.31 7.85
C TYR A 162 -4.26 10.80 7.50
N ALA A 163 -3.70 11.21 6.36
CA ALA A 163 -2.43 10.69 5.88
C ALA A 163 -1.30 10.86 6.92
N TYR A 164 -0.50 9.80 7.07
CA TYR A 164 0.72 9.81 7.84
C TYR A 164 1.74 10.67 7.11
N LEU A 165 2.00 11.86 7.66
CA LEU A 165 3.08 12.74 7.22
C LEU A 165 4.35 12.34 7.96
N ALA A 166 5.29 11.74 7.23
CA ALA A 166 6.51 11.16 7.79
C ALA A 166 7.74 12.00 7.49
N GLY A 167 8.39 12.51 8.54
CA GLY A 167 9.78 12.95 8.48
C GLY A 167 10.71 11.74 8.54
N ILE A 168 11.68 11.64 7.63
CA ILE A 168 12.66 10.54 7.66
C ILE A 168 13.86 11.01 8.48
N ALA A 169 14.08 10.35 9.62
CA ALA A 169 15.19 10.64 10.51
C ALA A 169 16.27 9.57 10.43
N ASP A 170 17.52 10.01 10.55
CA ASP A 170 18.70 9.16 10.57
C ASP A 170 18.66 8.18 11.75
N CYS A 171 19.08 6.94 11.53
CA CYS A 171 19.26 5.95 12.59
C CYS A 171 20.75 5.64 12.78
N GLY A 172 21.25 5.85 14.00
CA GLY A 172 22.66 5.65 14.33
C GLY A 172 23.56 6.68 13.64
N GLY A 173 24.71 6.23 13.13
CA GLY A 173 25.73 7.11 12.52
C GLY A 173 25.59 7.33 11.01
N SER A 174 24.60 6.71 10.36
CA SER A 174 24.41 6.82 8.90
C SER A 174 23.29 7.79 8.56
N LYS A 175 23.56 8.74 7.67
CA LYS A 175 22.55 9.67 7.17
C LYS A 175 21.67 9.02 6.10
N PHE A 176 20.38 9.33 6.12
CA PHE A 176 19.47 9.00 5.04
C PHE A 176 19.84 9.76 3.78
N SER A 177 19.75 9.09 2.63
CA SER A 177 19.92 9.68 1.31
C SER A 177 19.03 8.97 0.31
N ILE A 178 18.31 9.76 -0.51
CA ILE A 178 17.50 9.22 -1.61
C ILE A 178 18.39 8.53 -2.67
N ASP A 179 19.62 9.00 -2.84
CA ASP A 179 20.55 8.48 -3.85
C ASP A 179 21.18 7.13 -3.47
N ARG A 180 21.04 6.69 -2.21
CA ARG A 180 21.54 5.38 -1.78
C ARG A 180 20.74 4.23 -2.37
N THR A 181 21.43 3.21 -2.87
CA THR A 181 20.86 2.02 -3.50
C THR A 181 20.74 0.83 -2.54
N ASP A 182 21.51 0.83 -1.47
CA ASP A 182 21.45 -0.16 -0.41
C ASP A 182 20.32 0.15 0.58
N ALA A 183 19.97 -0.84 1.40
CA ALA A 183 18.96 -0.66 2.43
C ALA A 183 19.50 0.27 3.53
N GLN A 184 18.66 1.17 4.00
CA GLN A 184 18.97 2.17 5.01
C GLN A 184 18.13 1.92 6.26
N GLU A 185 18.76 2.02 7.43
CA GLU A 185 18.03 2.02 8.71
C GLU A 185 17.57 3.45 8.98
N VAL A 186 16.27 3.63 9.21
CA VAL A 186 15.66 4.96 9.42
C VAL A 186 14.58 4.90 10.50
N TYR A 187 14.27 6.07 11.05
CA TYR A 187 13.02 6.30 11.78
C TYR A 187 12.06 7.10 10.92
N LEU A 188 10.76 6.84 11.06
CA LEU A 188 9.71 7.65 10.43
C LEU A 188 8.99 8.48 11.49
N LYS A 189 9.29 9.77 11.57
CA LYS A 189 8.68 10.71 12.53
C LYS A 189 7.32 11.17 12.05
N SER A 190 6.28 10.89 12.82
CA SER A 190 4.94 11.41 12.56
C SER A 190 4.91 12.91 12.78
N TRP A 191 4.41 13.66 11.81
CA TRP A 191 4.14 15.08 11.99
C TRP A 191 3.01 15.32 13.01
N ARG A 192 2.04 14.39 13.13
CA ARG A 192 0.88 14.54 14.02
C ARG A 192 1.29 14.46 15.49
N SER A 193 1.93 13.36 15.90
CA SER A 193 2.34 13.12 17.29
C SER A 193 3.72 13.65 17.63
N LYS A 194 4.55 13.95 16.62
CA LYS A 194 5.99 14.26 16.74
C LYS A 194 6.83 13.10 17.29
N ASN A 195 6.26 11.91 17.43
CA ASN A 195 6.99 10.68 17.78
C ASN A 195 7.49 9.97 16.52
N PHE A 196 8.45 9.05 16.68
CA PHE A 196 8.73 8.08 15.63
C PHE A 196 7.60 7.06 15.52
N MET A 197 7.49 6.40 14.38
CA MET A 197 6.67 5.20 14.25
C MET A 197 7.18 4.17 15.24
N GLN A 198 6.28 3.57 15.98
CA GLN A 198 6.55 2.70 17.11
C GLN A 198 5.83 1.37 16.92
N THR A 199 6.23 0.40 17.71
CA THR A 199 5.59 -0.91 17.77
C THR A 199 5.69 -1.48 19.19
N TYR A 200 4.83 -2.45 19.49
CA TYR A 200 4.87 -3.21 20.74
C TYR A 200 5.03 -4.67 20.41
N LYS A 201 6.26 -5.18 20.54
CA LYS A 201 6.51 -6.60 20.33
C LYS A 201 5.71 -7.41 21.35
N ARG A 202 4.74 -8.20 20.88
CA ARG A 202 4.06 -9.25 21.65
C ARG A 202 4.47 -10.60 21.08
N GLU A 203 5.21 -11.39 21.85
CA GLU A 203 5.49 -12.80 21.52
C GLU A 203 4.35 -13.66 22.05
N ASP A 204 3.33 -13.95 21.24
CA ASP A 204 2.18 -14.75 21.70
C ASP A 204 1.72 -15.79 20.68
N PHE A 205 2.63 -16.65 20.17
CA PHE A 205 2.23 -17.90 19.50
C PHE A 205 3.07 -19.11 19.92
N PRO A 206 2.45 -20.30 20.08
CA PRO A 206 3.16 -21.54 20.45
C PRO A 206 4.30 -21.93 19.52
N ASP A 207 4.27 -21.48 18.27
CA ASP A 207 5.29 -21.74 17.25
C ASP A 207 6.34 -20.62 17.14
N LYS A 208 6.38 -19.70 18.12
CA LYS A 208 7.24 -18.51 18.15
C LYS A 208 6.98 -17.52 17.02
N ALA A 209 5.90 -17.68 16.25
CA ALA A 209 5.39 -16.58 15.47
C ALA A 209 5.03 -15.42 16.41
N TRP A 210 5.06 -14.21 15.88
CA TRP A 210 4.66 -13.02 16.59
C TRP A 210 4.11 -11.98 15.60
N PHE A 211 3.26 -11.10 16.12
CA PHE A 211 2.79 -9.91 15.43
C PHE A 211 2.84 -8.72 16.39
N ALA A 212 2.90 -7.52 15.83
CA ALA A 212 2.81 -6.29 16.59
C ALA A 212 2.14 -5.21 15.74
N TRP A 213 1.27 -4.41 16.33
CA TRP A 213 0.69 -3.25 15.66
C TRP A 213 1.73 -2.14 15.51
N MET A 214 1.62 -1.38 14.42
CA MET A 214 2.37 -0.15 14.21
C MET A 214 1.53 1.04 14.67
N THR A 215 2.14 1.93 15.42
CA THR A 215 1.50 3.10 16.03
C THR A 215 2.45 4.29 15.95
N ASP A 216 1.96 5.51 16.10
CA ASP A 216 2.81 6.68 16.36
C ASP A 216 2.70 7.19 17.81
N CYS A 217 2.03 6.44 18.68
CA CYS A 217 1.95 6.72 20.10
C CYS A 217 2.14 5.48 20.98
N ASP A 218 2.59 5.75 22.20
CA ASP A 218 2.65 4.84 23.34
C ASP A 218 3.59 3.62 23.20
N GLY A 219 4.26 3.40 22.06
CA GLY A 219 5.09 2.22 21.76
C GLY A 219 6.60 2.40 21.98
N THR A 220 7.38 1.44 21.45
CA THR A 220 8.84 1.59 21.30
C THR A 220 9.19 1.95 19.87
N ASP A 221 10.05 2.95 19.69
CA ASP A 221 10.48 3.43 18.38
C ASP A 221 10.95 2.28 17.47
N ALA A 222 10.28 2.15 16.33
CA ALA A 222 10.59 1.13 15.34
C ALA A 222 11.72 1.62 14.46
N VAL A 223 12.83 0.88 14.48
CA VAL A 223 13.87 1.05 13.45
C VAL A 223 13.44 0.31 12.20
N LEU A 224 13.31 1.04 11.11
CA LEU A 224 12.80 0.54 9.85
C LEU A 224 13.94 0.35 8.85
N LYS A 225 13.88 -0.74 8.10
CA LYS A 225 14.76 -1.01 6.97
C LYS A 225 14.04 -0.53 5.70
N LEU A 226 14.49 0.61 5.19
CA LEU A 226 13.97 1.24 3.97
C LEU A 226 14.91 0.95 2.81
N LYS A 227 14.40 0.36 1.73
CA LYS A 227 15.17 0.15 0.50
C LYS A 227 14.45 0.80 -0.68
N ILE A 228 15.09 1.80 -1.26
CA ILE A 228 14.57 2.52 -2.43
C ILE A 228 14.68 1.61 -3.66
N ILE A 229 13.55 1.42 -4.36
CA ILE A 229 13.44 0.60 -5.56
C ILE A 229 13.17 1.42 -6.82
N GLU A 230 12.56 2.59 -6.70
CA GLU A 230 12.41 3.55 -7.81
C GLU A 230 12.66 4.97 -7.31
N ARG A 231 13.24 5.79 -8.18
CA ARG A 231 13.41 7.24 -8.03
C ARG A 231 12.78 7.91 -9.23
N TYR A 232 12.41 9.17 -9.11
CA TYR A 232 11.71 9.87 -10.19
C TYR A 232 12.45 11.12 -10.62
N ASN A 233 12.31 11.48 -11.89
CA ASN A 233 12.74 12.76 -12.46
C ASN A 233 11.64 13.82 -12.26
N ALA A 234 11.92 15.08 -12.58
CA ALA A 234 10.98 16.20 -12.50
C ALA A 234 9.70 15.98 -13.29
N ASP A 235 9.78 15.29 -14.43
CA ASP A 235 8.62 14.95 -15.24
C ASP A 235 7.76 13.83 -14.62
N GLY A 236 8.29 13.09 -13.64
CA GLY A 236 7.67 11.93 -12.99
C GLY A 236 8.08 10.59 -13.60
N SER A 237 8.95 10.57 -14.60
CA SER A 237 9.52 9.33 -15.14
C SER A 237 10.46 8.68 -14.14
N VAL A 238 10.56 7.34 -14.18
CA VAL A 238 11.51 6.60 -13.34
C VAL A 238 12.93 6.92 -13.79
N LYS A 239 13.78 7.33 -12.86
CA LYS A 239 15.20 7.58 -13.07
C LYS A 239 15.90 6.25 -13.33
N ALA A 240 16.58 6.16 -14.48
CA ALA A 240 17.37 5.00 -14.89
C ALA A 240 18.59 4.78 -13.99
#